data_AF-A0A8V5GKG2-F1
#
_entry.id   AF-A0A8V5GKG2-F1
#
_cell.length_a   1.000
_cell.length_b   1.000
_cell.length_c   1.000
_cell.angle_alpha   90.00
_cell.angle_beta   90.00
_cell.angle_gamma   90.00
#
_symmetry.space_group_name_H-M   'P 1'
#
loop_
_entity.id
_entity.type
_entity.pdbx_description
1 polymer ?
#
loop_
_entity_poly.entity_id
_entity_poly.type
_entity_poly.pdbx_seq_one_letter_code
_entity_poly.pdbx_strand_id
1 'polypeptide(L)'
;MRAELLAACSSLGCLEGERYHREPDCLESVKDLIRFLRHEGEHRDVRQQLGAARILQSDLLPILVQYPQDRLLFDAVLRLMVNLTQPALLCFGKAPADPGSWHHFLQVGSYLQAYKEAFASEKVFGVLSEKLYDLLQLDWEQRQEEDTLLIERILLLVRNVLHVPLDPTEEQRVDGDATVHDRVLWALHISGMDDLLKFLASAQTEQQWALHVLEIISLMFRDQSPEDLAVLGQGQAGAEHREDTQELQSLRQRELAEKRTRHRDPPRGVLTAHPTSPLCSRHSRFGGSYVLQGLKAIGDRDVVFHKGLHNLKSYSHDLGKEPRRLPRRRQAAPEPEVRHRSARNVRLFLHRFCQDFLEGCYNRLMLLVKDHLVREKAQQHDETYYLWACAFFMAFNRHRGFRPELVSETVGVRTFHFIEQNLSTYYEMALMDKKDAVTWARRMHLALKAYQELLRTVQEMDRSPEPAVRDSSQVIKSESAHPIASIPDGDPIPLHPSQMGIPSHCIHPRQHLLCDGIPGALPRPVPQVR
;
A
#
# COMPACT_ATOMS: atom_id res chain seq x y z
N MET A 1 -12.89 -8.25 -36.50
CA MET A 1 -12.34 -7.63 -35.28
C MET A 1 -10.86 -7.26 -35.36
N ARG A 2 -9.88 -8.19 -35.45
CA ARG A 2 -8.44 -7.81 -35.43
C ARG A 2 -8.01 -6.86 -36.55
N ALA A 3 -8.50 -7.06 -37.78
CA ALA A 3 -8.20 -6.19 -38.92
C ALA A 3 -8.89 -4.81 -38.82
N GLU A 4 -10.13 -4.76 -38.34
CA GLU A 4 -10.89 -3.51 -38.15
C GLU A 4 -10.29 -2.66 -37.04
N LEU A 5 -9.83 -3.27 -35.94
CA LEU A 5 -9.15 -2.57 -34.85
C LEU A 5 -7.85 -1.92 -35.34
N LEU A 6 -7.04 -2.66 -36.12
CA LEU A 6 -5.79 -2.13 -36.68
C LEU A 6 -6.03 -1.03 -37.71
N ALA A 7 -7.09 -1.15 -38.52
CA ALA A 7 -7.50 -0.09 -39.44
C ALA A 7 -7.87 1.18 -38.66
N ALA A 8 -8.71 1.07 -37.62
CA ALA A 8 -9.08 2.20 -36.76
C ALA A 8 -7.89 2.83 -36.02
N CYS A 9 -6.88 2.03 -35.64
CA CYS A 9 -5.65 2.56 -35.05
C CYS A 9 -4.82 3.34 -36.08
N SER A 10 -4.74 2.83 -37.31
CA SER A 10 -3.95 3.46 -38.37
C SER A 10 -4.58 4.77 -38.86
N SER A 11 -5.91 4.89 -38.75
CA SER A 11 -6.67 6.08 -39.15
C SER A 11 -6.74 7.18 -38.08
N LEU A 12 -5.92 7.10 -37.03
CA LEU A 12 -5.78 8.18 -36.04
C LEU A 12 -4.92 9.31 -36.57
N GLY A 13 -3.76 8.97 -37.14
CA GLY A 13 -2.75 9.92 -37.57
C GLY A 13 -1.33 9.38 -37.44
N CYS A 14 -0.36 10.28 -37.56
CA CYS A 14 1.06 9.95 -37.41
C CYS A 14 1.83 11.12 -36.78
N LEU A 15 2.95 10.80 -36.13
CA LEU A 15 3.86 11.80 -35.58
C LEU A 15 5.00 12.07 -36.59
N GLU A 16 5.04 13.27 -37.17
CA GLU A 16 6.13 13.73 -38.03
C GLU A 16 7.00 14.73 -37.26
N GLY A 17 8.14 14.24 -36.75
CA GLY A 17 9.00 15.02 -35.86
C GLY A 17 8.32 15.26 -34.50
N GLU A 18 8.05 16.52 -34.16
CA GLU A 18 7.33 16.88 -32.93
C GLU A 18 5.83 17.17 -33.16
N ARG A 19 5.37 17.20 -34.41
CA ARG A 19 3.99 17.54 -34.76
C ARG A 19 3.20 16.28 -35.10
N TYR A 20 2.06 16.11 -34.43
CA TYR A 20 1.13 15.03 -34.72
C TYR A 20 0.17 15.47 -35.82
N HIS A 21 0.09 14.71 -36.90
CA HIS A 21 -0.80 14.94 -38.02
C HIS A 21 -1.97 13.96 -37.92
N ARG A 22 -3.14 14.47 -37.52
CA ARG A 22 -4.38 13.68 -37.45
C ARG A 22 -4.97 13.43 -38.84
N GLU A 23 -5.56 12.27 -39.04
CA GLU A 23 -6.37 12.01 -40.24
C GLU A 23 -7.75 12.70 -40.16
N PRO A 24 -8.45 12.91 -41.31
CA PRO A 24 -9.77 13.54 -41.31
C PRO A 24 -10.81 12.82 -40.44
N ASP A 25 -10.76 11.48 -40.41
CA ASP A 25 -11.70 10.61 -39.69
C ASP A 25 -11.20 10.21 -38.29
N CYS A 26 -10.24 10.95 -37.73
CA CYS A 26 -9.65 10.67 -36.41
C CYS A 26 -10.70 10.57 -35.29
N LEU A 27 -11.69 11.47 -35.27
CA LEU A 27 -12.76 11.46 -34.26
C LEU A 27 -13.62 10.18 -34.33
N GLU A 28 -13.99 9.76 -35.53
CA GLU A 28 -14.80 8.54 -35.72
C GLU A 28 -13.98 7.30 -35.37
N SER A 29 -12.69 7.29 -35.72
CA SER A 29 -11.74 6.24 -35.35
C SER A 29 -11.63 6.10 -33.82
N VAL A 30 -11.49 7.20 -33.08
CA VAL A 30 -11.50 7.18 -31.60
C VAL A 30 -12.83 6.64 -31.05
N LYS A 31 -13.97 7.05 -31.63
CA LYS A 31 -15.29 6.51 -31.24
C LYS A 31 -15.38 5.00 -31.49
N ASP A 32 -14.83 4.51 -32.59
CA ASP A 32 -14.77 3.07 -32.91
C ASP A 32 -13.91 2.30 -31.91
N LEU A 33 -12.74 2.83 -31.52
CA LEU A 33 -11.92 2.22 -30.47
C LEU A 33 -12.68 2.07 -29.14
N ILE A 34 -13.48 3.08 -28.77
CA ILE A 34 -14.34 3.02 -27.58
C ILE A 34 -15.44 1.96 -27.76
N ARG A 35 -16.04 1.85 -28.95
CA ARG A 35 -17.03 0.79 -29.26
C ARG A 35 -16.40 -0.60 -29.13
N PHE A 36 -15.19 -0.80 -29.65
CA PHE A 36 -14.48 -2.07 -29.52
C PHE A 36 -14.20 -2.44 -28.06
N LEU A 37 -13.76 -1.49 -27.23
CA LEU A 37 -13.55 -1.73 -25.79
C LEU A 37 -14.83 -2.09 -25.03
N ARG A 38 -15.98 -1.55 -25.43
CA ARG A 38 -17.29 -1.91 -24.82
C ARG A 38 -17.70 -3.36 -25.12
N HIS A 39 -17.13 -3.97 -26.16
CA HIS A 39 -17.48 -5.31 -26.62
C HIS A 39 -16.29 -6.27 -26.55
N GLU A 40 -15.26 -5.93 -25.74
CA GLU A 40 -14.08 -6.79 -25.56
C GLU A 40 -14.43 -8.12 -24.87
N GLY A 41 -13.73 -9.19 -25.23
CA GLY A 41 -13.96 -10.51 -24.65
C GLY A 41 -13.48 -10.66 -23.21
N GLU A 42 -13.72 -11.82 -22.60
CA GLU A 42 -13.27 -12.14 -21.22
C GLU A 42 -11.75 -12.02 -21.04
N HIS A 43 -11.00 -12.22 -22.12
CA HIS A 43 -9.54 -12.09 -22.13
C HIS A 43 -9.04 -10.65 -22.33
N ARG A 44 -9.94 -9.67 -22.49
CA ARG A 44 -9.55 -8.26 -22.65
C ARG A 44 -8.60 -8.03 -23.84
N ASP A 45 -8.94 -8.67 -24.95
CA ASP A 45 -8.13 -8.77 -26.17
C ASP A 45 -7.96 -7.42 -26.89
N VAL A 46 -8.99 -6.57 -26.88
CA VAL A 46 -8.95 -5.24 -27.50
C VAL A 46 -7.95 -4.33 -26.77
N ARG A 47 -8.08 -4.18 -25.44
CA ARG A 47 -7.13 -3.34 -24.67
C ARG A 47 -5.71 -3.87 -24.72
N GLN A 48 -5.51 -5.19 -24.79
CA GLN A 48 -4.18 -5.78 -24.95
C GLN A 48 -3.55 -5.42 -26.29
N GLN A 49 -4.34 -5.41 -27.37
CA GLN A 49 -3.85 -5.01 -28.70
C GLN A 49 -3.54 -3.52 -28.76
N LEU A 50 -4.38 -2.68 -28.17
CA LEU A 50 -4.14 -1.23 -28.08
C LEU A 50 -2.88 -0.92 -27.25
N GLY A 51 -2.66 -1.65 -26.16
CA GLY A 51 -1.43 -1.55 -25.36
C GLY A 51 -0.19 -2.04 -26.09
N ALA A 52 -0.28 -3.15 -26.81
CA ALA A 52 0.81 -3.67 -27.64
C ALA A 52 1.21 -2.67 -28.75
N ALA A 53 0.22 -2.02 -29.36
CA ALA A 53 0.40 -1.00 -30.39
C ALA A 53 0.80 0.37 -29.82
N ARG A 54 0.83 0.54 -28.49
CA ARG A 54 1.18 1.79 -27.79
C ARG A 54 0.31 3.00 -28.17
N ILE A 55 -0.95 2.77 -28.56
CA ILE A 55 -1.87 3.81 -29.06
C ILE A 55 -2.01 4.99 -28.09
N LEU A 56 -2.02 4.72 -26.78
CA LEU A 56 -2.07 5.79 -25.79
C LEU A 56 -0.86 6.72 -25.89
N GLN A 57 0.34 6.15 -26.02
CA GLN A 57 1.59 6.88 -26.05
C GLN A 57 1.87 7.53 -27.41
N SER A 58 1.62 6.82 -28.51
CA SER A 58 1.93 7.27 -29.88
C SER A 58 0.91 8.25 -30.45
N ASP A 59 -0.36 8.14 -30.04
CA ASP A 59 -1.45 8.85 -30.69
C ASP A 59 -2.27 9.67 -29.68
N LEU A 60 -2.84 9.04 -28.65
CA LEU A 60 -3.80 9.72 -27.77
C LEU A 60 -3.16 10.87 -26.97
N LEU A 61 -1.96 10.68 -26.42
CA LEU A 61 -1.25 11.74 -25.70
C LEU A 61 -0.86 12.91 -26.64
N PRO A 62 -0.25 12.68 -27.82
CA PRO A 62 -0.04 13.76 -28.78
C PRO A 62 -1.32 14.48 -29.21
N ILE A 63 -2.42 13.76 -29.45
CA ILE A 63 -3.71 14.37 -29.81
C ILE A 63 -4.21 15.26 -28.67
N LEU A 64 -4.20 14.75 -27.43
CA LEU A 64 -4.62 15.48 -26.24
C LEU A 64 -3.85 16.80 -26.08
N VAL A 65 -2.53 16.76 -26.29
CA VAL A 65 -1.65 17.92 -26.09
C VAL A 65 -1.69 18.91 -27.25
N GLN A 66 -1.76 18.44 -28.51
CA GLN A 66 -1.63 19.31 -29.69
C GLN A 66 -2.97 19.80 -30.26
N TYR A 67 -4.08 19.15 -29.91
CA TYR A 67 -5.42 19.51 -30.38
C TYR A 67 -6.44 19.80 -29.26
N PRO A 68 -6.09 20.48 -28.15
CA PRO A 68 -7.01 20.74 -27.03
C PRO A 68 -8.21 21.65 -27.38
N GLN A 69 -8.14 22.35 -28.51
CA GLN A 69 -9.19 23.22 -29.03
C GLN A 69 -10.36 22.46 -29.67
N ASP A 70 -10.11 21.24 -30.17
CA ASP A 70 -11.16 20.41 -30.75
C ASP A 70 -11.91 19.68 -29.62
N ARG A 71 -12.98 20.31 -29.12
CA ARG A 71 -13.71 19.84 -27.92
C ARG A 71 -14.25 18.42 -28.08
N LEU A 72 -14.78 18.07 -29.25
CA LEU A 72 -15.37 16.75 -29.50
C LEU A 72 -14.29 15.66 -29.56
N LEU A 73 -13.16 15.95 -30.21
CA LEU A 73 -12.03 15.03 -30.25
C LEU A 73 -11.39 14.89 -28.87
N PHE A 74 -11.18 16.00 -28.15
CA PHE A 74 -10.63 16.00 -26.80
C PHE A 74 -11.47 15.13 -25.85
N ASP A 75 -12.79 15.31 -25.84
CA ASP A 75 -13.70 14.51 -25.01
C ASP A 75 -13.63 13.01 -25.37
N ALA A 76 -13.64 12.69 -26.67
CA ALA A 76 -13.56 11.30 -27.13
C ALA A 76 -12.23 10.65 -26.72
N VAL A 77 -11.11 11.36 -26.88
CA VAL A 77 -9.77 10.89 -26.48
C VAL A 77 -9.70 10.69 -24.98
N LEU A 78 -10.19 11.64 -24.19
CA LEU A 78 -10.20 11.54 -22.73
C LEU A 78 -11.04 10.33 -22.28
N ARG A 79 -12.21 10.12 -22.88
CA ARG A 79 -13.08 8.96 -22.60
C ARG A 79 -12.39 7.63 -22.94
N LEU A 80 -11.62 7.57 -24.02
CA LEU A 80 -10.83 6.39 -24.38
C LEU A 80 -9.69 6.17 -23.37
N MET A 81 -8.97 7.22 -22.98
CA MET A 81 -7.88 7.15 -22.00
C MET A 81 -8.36 6.72 -20.62
N VAL A 82 -9.50 7.22 -20.15
CA VAL A 82 -10.13 6.77 -18.89
C VAL A 82 -10.45 5.27 -18.94
N ASN A 83 -10.95 4.75 -20.07
CA ASN A 83 -11.24 3.32 -20.22
C ASN A 83 -9.95 2.47 -20.22
N LEU A 84 -8.94 2.89 -20.99
CA LEU A 84 -7.66 2.17 -21.10
C LEU A 84 -6.87 2.15 -19.78
N THR A 85 -7.04 3.16 -18.94
CA THR A 85 -6.36 3.29 -17.65
C THR A 85 -7.11 2.66 -16.48
N GLN A 86 -8.25 2.01 -16.71
CA GLN A 86 -8.99 1.30 -15.66
C GLN A 86 -8.10 0.27 -14.93
N PRO A 87 -8.17 0.18 -13.58
CA PRO A 87 -7.48 -0.84 -12.83
C PRO A 87 -7.75 -2.25 -13.38
N ALA A 88 -6.71 -3.06 -13.56
CA ALA A 88 -6.84 -4.41 -14.09
C ALA A 88 -7.85 -5.25 -13.29
N LEU A 89 -7.92 -5.06 -11.97
CA LEU A 89 -8.92 -5.74 -11.14
C LEU A 89 -10.36 -5.45 -11.56
N LEU A 90 -10.67 -4.21 -11.95
CA LEU A 90 -12.00 -3.84 -12.46
C LEU A 90 -12.23 -4.42 -13.86
N CYS A 91 -11.19 -4.49 -14.69
CA CYS A 91 -11.29 -5.13 -16.00
C CYS A 91 -11.63 -6.61 -15.86
N PHE A 92 -10.99 -7.36 -14.96
CA PHE A 92 -11.25 -8.80 -14.82
C PHE A 92 -12.31 -9.14 -13.74
N GLY A 93 -12.83 -8.14 -13.03
CA GLY A 93 -13.75 -8.28 -11.89
C GLY A 93 -13.09 -8.81 -10.61
N LYS A 94 -12.22 -9.82 -10.74
CA LYS A 94 -11.42 -10.39 -9.65
C LYS A 94 -10.07 -10.87 -10.16
N ALA A 95 -9.14 -11.11 -9.23
CA ALA A 95 -7.87 -11.74 -9.55
C ALA A 95 -8.10 -13.14 -10.16
N PRO A 96 -7.60 -13.44 -11.38
CA PRO A 96 -7.81 -14.74 -11.99
C PRO A 96 -7.16 -15.87 -11.19
N ALA A 97 -7.81 -17.03 -11.19
CA ALA A 97 -7.27 -18.24 -10.57
C ALA A 97 -6.57 -19.16 -11.58
N ASP A 98 -6.95 -19.07 -12.85
CA ASP A 98 -6.41 -19.88 -13.93
C ASP A 98 -5.13 -19.26 -14.51
N PRO A 99 -4.11 -20.07 -14.87
CA PRO A 99 -2.84 -19.54 -15.38
C PRO A 99 -2.94 -18.74 -16.68
N GLY A 100 -3.90 -19.08 -17.56
CA GLY A 100 -4.08 -18.41 -18.85
C GLY A 100 -4.61 -16.99 -18.68
N SER A 101 -5.69 -16.80 -17.93
CA SER A 101 -6.23 -15.47 -17.63
C SER A 101 -5.32 -14.68 -16.71
N TRP A 102 -4.53 -15.34 -15.86
CA TRP A 102 -3.48 -14.68 -15.08
C TRP A 102 -2.42 -14.02 -15.98
N HIS A 103 -2.01 -14.67 -17.07
CA HIS A 103 -1.11 -14.06 -18.05
C HIS A 103 -1.72 -12.79 -18.66
N HIS A 104 -2.97 -12.84 -19.11
CA HIS A 104 -3.68 -11.66 -19.64
C HIS A 104 -3.81 -10.54 -18.60
N PHE A 105 -4.08 -10.88 -17.34
CA PHE A 105 -4.16 -9.93 -16.23
C PHE A 105 -2.82 -9.21 -16.00
N LEU A 106 -1.71 -9.96 -15.97
CA LEU A 106 -0.37 -9.37 -15.85
C LEU A 106 0.00 -8.53 -17.07
N GLN A 107 -0.38 -8.96 -18.27
CA GLN A 107 -0.14 -8.21 -19.50
C GLN A 107 -0.88 -6.86 -19.51
N VAL A 108 -2.13 -6.82 -19.05
CA VAL A 108 -2.86 -5.55 -18.85
C VAL A 108 -2.16 -4.69 -17.79
N GLY A 109 -1.69 -5.31 -16.70
CA GLY A 109 -0.91 -4.64 -15.67
C GLY A 109 0.35 -3.95 -16.20
N SER A 110 1.11 -4.60 -17.09
CA SER A 110 2.33 -4.01 -17.67
C SER A 110 2.01 -2.85 -18.62
N TYR A 111 0.91 -2.91 -19.38
CA TYR A 111 0.47 -1.76 -20.17
C TYR A 111 0.05 -0.59 -19.31
N LEU A 112 -0.67 -0.83 -18.20
CA LEU A 112 -1.03 0.24 -17.25
C LEU A 112 0.21 0.92 -16.65
N GLN A 113 1.26 0.14 -16.33
CA GLN A 113 2.54 0.69 -15.87
C GLN A 113 3.21 1.55 -16.95
N ALA A 114 3.23 1.08 -18.21
CA ALA A 114 3.75 1.85 -19.34
C ALA A 114 2.93 3.13 -19.62
N TYR A 115 1.61 3.10 -19.40
CA TYR A 115 0.78 4.30 -19.49
C TYR A 115 1.15 5.28 -18.37
N LYS A 116 1.25 4.81 -17.11
CA LYS A 116 1.64 5.66 -15.97
C LYS A 116 2.96 6.38 -16.22
N GLU A 117 3.94 5.68 -16.78
CA GLU A 117 5.22 6.30 -17.16
C GLU A 117 5.05 7.38 -18.25
N ALA A 118 4.22 7.14 -19.26
CA ALA A 118 3.94 8.13 -20.29
C ALA A 118 3.20 9.37 -19.75
N PHE A 119 2.41 9.23 -18.68
CA PHE A 119 1.77 10.34 -17.98
C PHE A 119 2.72 11.15 -17.09
N ALA A 120 3.96 10.72 -16.86
CA ALA A 120 4.97 11.50 -16.15
C ALA A 120 5.49 12.67 -17.02
N SER A 121 4.58 13.53 -17.47
CA SER A 121 4.78 14.59 -18.45
C SER A 121 4.05 15.86 -18.01
N GLU A 122 4.82 16.93 -17.80
CA GLU A 122 4.29 18.26 -17.47
C GLU A 122 3.31 18.76 -18.53
N LYS A 123 3.59 18.54 -19.83
CA LYS A 123 2.71 18.98 -20.92
C LYS A 123 1.31 18.37 -20.84
N VAL A 124 1.24 17.09 -20.46
CA VAL A 124 -0.03 16.35 -20.37
C VAL A 124 -0.84 16.86 -19.19
N PHE A 125 -0.22 16.96 -18.01
CA PHE A 125 -0.87 17.49 -16.82
C PHE A 125 -1.23 18.98 -16.97
N GLY A 126 -0.40 19.77 -17.65
CA GLY A 126 -0.65 21.17 -18.01
C GLY A 126 -1.97 21.32 -18.76
N VAL A 127 -2.15 20.60 -19.87
CA VAL A 127 -3.40 20.65 -20.65
C VAL A 127 -4.61 20.18 -19.83
N LEU A 128 -4.46 19.13 -19.02
CA LEU A 128 -5.56 18.66 -18.16
C LEU A 128 -5.92 19.70 -17.09
N SER A 129 -4.92 20.35 -16.47
CA SER A 129 -5.12 21.38 -15.46
C SER A 129 -5.73 22.65 -16.02
N GLU A 130 -5.29 23.12 -17.19
CA GLU A 130 -5.87 24.27 -17.89
C GLU A 130 -7.34 24.00 -18.23
N LYS A 131 -7.65 22.82 -18.77
CA LYS A 131 -9.04 22.44 -19.08
C LYS A 131 -9.91 22.35 -17.84
N LEU A 132 -9.41 21.75 -16.76
CA LEU A 132 -10.14 21.69 -15.50
C LEU A 132 -10.34 23.10 -14.92
N TYR A 133 -9.32 23.95 -14.95
CA TYR A 133 -9.41 25.34 -14.51
C TYR A 133 -10.48 26.11 -15.29
N ASP A 134 -10.47 26.05 -16.62
CA ASP A 134 -11.46 26.72 -17.47
C ASP A 134 -12.91 26.28 -17.13
N LEU A 135 -13.12 24.99 -16.88
CA LEU A 135 -14.43 24.46 -16.49
C LEU A 135 -14.84 24.94 -15.09
N LEU A 136 -13.88 25.02 -14.16
CA LEU A 136 -14.13 25.48 -12.79
C LEU A 136 -14.32 26.99 -12.68
N GLN A 137 -13.88 27.78 -13.67
CA GLN A 137 -14.21 29.21 -13.78
C GLN A 137 -15.69 29.47 -14.08
N LEU A 138 -16.39 28.50 -14.68
CA LEU A 138 -17.84 28.59 -14.89
C LEU A 138 -18.56 28.42 -13.55
N ASP A 139 -19.59 29.24 -13.32
CA ASP A 139 -20.50 29.04 -12.20
C ASP A 139 -21.13 27.65 -12.29
N TRP A 140 -21.27 26.97 -11.15
CA TRP A 140 -21.79 25.59 -11.10
C TRP A 140 -23.18 25.45 -11.74
N GLU A 141 -24.01 26.51 -11.73
CA GLU A 141 -25.34 26.54 -12.36
C GLU A 141 -25.28 26.69 -13.89
N GLN A 142 -24.18 27.24 -14.42
CA GLN A 142 -24.01 27.49 -15.86
C GLN A 142 -23.38 26.30 -16.59
N ARG A 143 -22.72 25.40 -15.85
CA ARG A 143 -22.09 24.21 -16.40
C ARG A 143 -23.13 23.28 -16.99
N GLN A 144 -22.91 22.89 -18.24
CA GLN A 144 -23.76 21.90 -18.89
C GLN A 144 -23.41 20.49 -18.38
N GLU A 145 -24.27 19.53 -18.70
CA GLU A 145 -24.00 18.12 -18.38
C GLU A 145 -22.68 17.64 -19.01
N GLU A 146 -22.37 18.09 -20.23
CA GLU A 146 -21.11 17.80 -20.92
C GLU A 146 -19.88 18.33 -20.16
N ASP A 147 -19.98 19.55 -19.60
CA ASP A 147 -18.91 20.16 -18.79
C ASP A 147 -18.68 19.37 -17.49
N THR A 148 -19.77 18.94 -16.86
CA THR A 148 -19.75 18.14 -15.63
C THR A 148 -19.12 16.77 -15.88
N LEU A 149 -19.51 16.09 -16.96
CA LEU A 149 -18.92 14.81 -17.38
C LEU A 149 -17.44 14.96 -17.74
N LEU A 150 -17.05 16.10 -18.32
CA LEU A 150 -15.65 16.36 -18.65
C LEU A 150 -14.80 16.53 -17.39
N ILE A 151 -15.27 17.28 -16.38
CA ILE A 151 -14.62 17.38 -15.07
C ILE A 151 -14.44 15.98 -14.46
N GLU A 152 -15.51 15.17 -14.43
CA GLU A 152 -15.46 13.81 -13.88
C GLU A 152 -14.40 12.95 -14.60
N ARG A 153 -14.36 13.00 -15.93
CA ARG A 153 -13.40 12.23 -16.74
C ARG A 153 -11.96 12.65 -16.47
N ILE A 154 -11.69 13.95 -16.27
CA ILE A 154 -10.35 14.43 -15.91
C ILE A 154 -9.94 13.84 -14.55
N LEU A 155 -10.82 13.93 -13.54
CA LEU A 155 -10.55 13.40 -12.20
C LEU A 155 -10.36 11.87 -12.22
N LEU A 156 -11.20 11.14 -12.95
CA LEU A 156 -11.07 9.69 -13.12
C LEU A 156 -9.76 9.31 -13.80
N LEU A 157 -9.32 10.07 -14.81
CA LEU A 157 -8.04 9.81 -15.47
C LEU A 157 -6.86 9.99 -14.51
N VAL A 158 -6.84 11.11 -13.77
CA VAL A 158 -5.80 11.37 -12.76
C VAL A 158 -5.78 10.29 -11.70
N ARG A 159 -6.96 9.92 -11.17
CA ARG A 159 -7.12 8.83 -10.20
C ARG A 159 -6.59 7.51 -10.74
N ASN A 160 -6.97 7.14 -11.96
CA ASN A 160 -6.53 5.89 -12.59
C ASN A 160 -5.01 5.82 -12.74
N VAL A 161 -4.37 6.90 -13.22
CA VAL A 161 -2.91 6.98 -13.37
C VAL A 161 -2.20 6.83 -12.03
N LEU A 162 -2.68 7.53 -10.98
CA LEU A 162 -2.11 7.40 -9.64
C LEU A 162 -2.33 6.00 -9.06
N HIS A 163 -3.49 5.37 -9.33
CA HIS A 163 -3.85 4.04 -8.85
C HIS A 163 -2.93 2.93 -9.36
N VAL A 164 -2.38 3.04 -10.57
CA VAL A 164 -1.52 2.00 -11.16
C VAL A 164 -0.43 1.54 -10.16
N PRO A 165 -0.35 0.23 -9.84
CA PRO A 165 0.58 -0.29 -8.83
C PRO A 165 2.03 -0.16 -9.30
N LEU A 166 2.96 -0.18 -8.35
CA LEU A 166 4.40 -0.19 -8.63
C LEU A 166 4.79 -1.46 -9.41
N ASP A 167 5.83 -1.35 -10.24
CA ASP A 167 6.48 -2.50 -10.85
C ASP A 167 7.45 -3.12 -9.81
N PRO A 168 7.37 -4.44 -9.52
CA PRO A 168 8.30 -5.11 -8.61
C PRO A 168 9.78 -4.95 -8.98
N THR A 169 10.09 -4.61 -10.24
CA THR A 169 11.46 -4.31 -10.66
C THR A 169 11.95 -2.93 -10.20
N GLU A 170 11.04 -1.97 -9.93
CA GLU A 170 11.40 -0.67 -9.34
C GLU A 170 11.74 -0.78 -7.84
N GLU A 171 11.35 -1.85 -7.14
CA GLU A 171 11.76 -2.11 -5.74
C GLU A 171 13.28 -2.34 -5.60
N GLN A 172 14.00 -2.57 -6.71
CA GLN A 172 15.46 -2.74 -6.70
C GLN A 172 16.24 -1.42 -6.77
N ARG A 173 15.55 -0.27 -6.85
CA ARG A 173 16.20 1.05 -6.89
C ARG A 173 16.76 1.44 -5.52
N VAL A 174 17.78 2.29 -5.54
CA VAL A 174 18.40 2.85 -4.33
C VAL A 174 17.44 3.89 -3.74
N ASP A 175 17.30 3.90 -2.42
CA ASP A 175 16.48 4.88 -1.71
C ASP A 175 16.85 6.33 -2.08
N GLY A 176 15.83 7.14 -2.38
CA GLY A 176 15.96 8.57 -2.70
C GLY A 176 15.93 8.91 -4.19
N ASP A 177 15.97 7.91 -5.09
CA ASP A 177 15.74 8.13 -6.52
C ASP A 177 14.24 8.34 -6.82
N ALA A 178 13.93 9.15 -7.84
CA ALA A 178 12.53 9.39 -8.20
C ALA A 178 11.91 8.16 -8.87
N THR A 179 10.87 7.59 -8.24
CA THR A 179 10.04 6.54 -8.85
C THR A 179 9.19 7.07 -10.00
N VAL A 180 8.57 6.20 -10.81
CA VAL A 180 7.54 6.64 -11.77
C VAL A 180 6.43 7.43 -11.06
N HIS A 181 6.03 6.99 -9.86
CA HIS A 181 4.99 7.67 -9.09
C HIS A 181 5.44 9.08 -8.67
N ASP A 182 6.68 9.24 -8.17
CA ASP A 182 7.28 10.54 -7.84
C ASP A 182 7.31 11.48 -9.06
N ARG A 183 7.65 10.97 -10.25
CA ARG A 183 7.65 11.78 -11.48
C ARG A 183 6.24 12.25 -11.86
N VAL A 184 5.22 11.40 -11.69
CA VAL A 184 3.81 11.79 -11.90
C VAL A 184 3.37 12.83 -10.88
N LEU A 185 3.71 12.66 -9.60
CA LEU A 185 3.40 13.64 -8.55
C LEU A 185 4.06 14.99 -8.83
N TRP A 186 5.30 14.98 -9.30
CA TRP A 186 6.00 16.19 -9.70
C TRP A 186 5.34 16.87 -10.89
N ALA A 187 4.94 16.12 -11.93
CA ALA A 187 4.21 16.69 -13.07
C ALA A 187 2.86 17.29 -12.67
N LEU A 188 2.12 16.64 -11.76
CA LEU A 188 0.87 17.12 -11.18
C LEU A 188 1.06 18.43 -10.42
N HIS A 189 2.14 18.54 -9.62
CA HIS A 189 2.46 19.75 -8.87
C HIS A 189 2.85 20.93 -9.79
N ILE A 190 3.74 20.70 -10.75
CA ILE A 190 4.22 21.78 -11.65
C ILE A 190 3.08 22.30 -12.54
N SER A 191 2.08 21.47 -12.86
CA SER A 191 0.90 21.92 -13.62
C SER A 191 -0.13 22.69 -12.78
N GLY A 192 0.04 22.79 -11.45
CA GLY A 192 -0.96 23.40 -10.56
C GLY A 192 -2.23 22.57 -10.37
N MET A 193 -2.23 21.29 -10.75
CA MET A 193 -3.38 20.39 -10.54
C MET A 193 -3.63 20.15 -9.05
N ASP A 194 -2.59 20.16 -8.22
CA ASP A 194 -2.69 20.07 -6.76
C ASP A 194 -3.46 21.24 -6.14
N ASP A 195 -3.29 22.47 -6.66
CA ASP A 195 -4.08 23.62 -6.22
C ASP A 195 -5.56 23.48 -6.61
N LEU A 196 -5.85 22.96 -7.81
CA LEU A 196 -7.23 22.65 -8.23
C LEU A 196 -7.87 21.58 -7.33
N LEU A 197 -7.12 20.54 -6.94
CA LEU A 197 -7.59 19.52 -6.01
C LEU A 197 -7.90 20.10 -4.63
N LYS A 198 -7.06 21.01 -4.10
CA LYS A 198 -7.34 21.74 -2.85
C LYS A 198 -8.58 22.63 -2.97
N PHE A 199 -8.75 23.30 -4.11
CA PHE A 199 -9.97 24.08 -4.37
C PHE A 199 -11.21 23.19 -4.35
N LEU A 200 -11.21 22.07 -5.09
CA LEU A 200 -12.32 21.11 -5.11
C LEU A 200 -12.62 20.53 -3.72
N ALA A 201 -11.59 20.29 -2.90
CA ALA A 201 -11.74 19.76 -1.55
C ALA A 201 -12.37 20.74 -0.55
N SER A 202 -12.25 22.05 -0.80
CA SER A 202 -12.71 23.12 0.12
C SER A 202 -13.98 23.82 -0.36
N ALA A 203 -14.24 23.85 -1.67
CA ALA A 203 -15.37 24.56 -2.27
C ALA A 203 -16.72 23.93 -1.91
N GLN A 204 -17.67 24.76 -1.47
CA GLN A 204 -19.03 24.31 -1.14
C GLN A 204 -19.86 23.96 -2.38
N THR A 205 -19.53 24.47 -3.56
CA THR A 205 -20.25 24.21 -4.81
C THR A 205 -19.79 22.93 -5.50
N GLU A 206 -18.66 22.36 -5.09
CA GLU A 206 -17.98 21.25 -5.78
C GLU A 206 -18.10 19.91 -5.03
N GLN A 207 -19.06 19.79 -4.12
CA GLN A 207 -19.19 18.65 -3.20
C GLN A 207 -19.35 17.30 -3.91
N GLN A 208 -19.94 17.29 -5.10
CA GLN A 208 -20.13 16.08 -5.91
C GLN A 208 -18.82 15.38 -6.26
N TRP A 209 -17.69 16.10 -6.24
CA TRP A 209 -16.37 15.55 -6.54
C TRP A 209 -15.62 15.03 -5.31
N ALA A 210 -16.21 15.11 -4.11
CA ALA A 210 -15.53 14.80 -2.84
C ALA A 210 -14.90 13.40 -2.80
N LEU A 211 -15.59 12.37 -3.30
CA LEU A 211 -15.05 11.00 -3.35
C LEU A 211 -13.84 10.91 -4.28
N HIS A 212 -13.97 11.43 -5.50
CA HIS A 212 -12.88 11.47 -6.49
C HIS A 212 -11.64 12.19 -5.94
N VAL A 213 -11.83 13.35 -5.31
CA VAL A 213 -10.74 14.14 -4.74
C VAL A 213 -10.06 13.39 -3.59
N LEU A 214 -10.82 12.74 -2.71
CA LEU A 214 -10.25 11.96 -1.61
C LEU A 214 -9.45 10.76 -2.13
N GLU A 215 -9.94 10.07 -3.16
CA GLU A 215 -9.21 8.97 -3.81
C GLU A 215 -7.88 9.45 -4.39
N ILE A 216 -7.90 10.53 -5.16
CA ILE A 216 -6.70 11.13 -5.76
C ILE A 216 -5.69 11.51 -4.68
N ILE A 217 -6.13 12.26 -3.66
CA ILE A 217 -5.27 12.68 -2.56
C ILE A 217 -4.70 11.46 -1.85
N SER A 218 -5.51 10.46 -1.50
CA SER A 218 -5.01 9.24 -0.84
C SER A 218 -3.96 8.51 -1.69
N LEU A 219 -4.17 8.45 -3.00
CA LEU A 219 -3.22 7.85 -3.94
C LEU A 219 -1.95 8.67 -4.11
N MET A 220 -1.97 10.00 -3.91
CA MET A 220 -0.76 10.83 -3.90
C MET A 220 0.18 10.49 -2.74
N PHE A 221 -0.37 10.01 -1.62
CA PHE A 221 0.37 9.75 -0.39
C PHE A 221 0.56 8.26 -0.09
N ARG A 222 0.13 7.36 -0.97
CA ARG A 222 0.10 5.90 -0.73
C ARG A 222 1.48 5.30 -0.36
N ASP A 223 2.55 5.90 -0.90
CA ASP A 223 3.93 5.45 -0.74
C ASP A 223 4.69 6.25 0.35
N GLN A 224 3.99 7.08 1.13
CA GLN A 224 4.59 7.92 2.17
C GLN A 224 4.35 7.38 3.58
N SER A 225 5.28 7.66 4.51
CA SER A 225 5.02 7.58 5.96
C SER A 225 4.59 8.95 6.46
N PRO A 226 3.47 9.07 7.20
CA PRO A 226 3.04 10.33 7.77
C PRO A 226 4.03 10.84 8.83
N GLU A 227 4.71 9.94 9.55
CA GLU A 227 5.73 10.28 10.54
C GLU A 227 6.97 10.89 9.89
N ASP A 228 7.53 10.22 8.88
CA ASP A 228 8.70 10.70 8.15
C ASP A 228 8.40 12.03 7.44
N LEU A 229 7.19 12.16 6.90
CA LEU A 229 6.76 13.37 6.22
C LEU A 229 6.56 14.53 7.20
N ALA A 230 6.05 14.29 8.41
CA ALA A 230 5.81 15.35 9.40
C ALA A 230 7.10 15.96 9.99
N VAL A 231 8.17 15.16 10.09
CA VAL A 231 9.49 15.60 10.55
C VAL A 231 10.19 16.47 9.51
N LEU A 232 9.96 16.22 8.22
CA LEU A 232 10.57 16.97 7.12
C LEU A 232 10.25 18.46 7.24
N GLY A 233 11.29 19.31 7.28
CA GLY A 233 11.12 20.76 7.36
C GLY A 233 11.11 21.34 8.78
N GLN A 234 11.22 20.51 9.83
CA GLN A 234 11.49 20.98 11.19
C GLN A 234 12.99 21.30 11.43
N GLY A 235 13.87 20.87 10.53
CA GLY A 235 15.31 21.14 10.55
C GLY A 235 15.79 22.11 9.46
N GLN A 236 16.93 22.79 9.68
CA GLN A 236 17.65 23.46 8.58
C GLN A 236 18.09 22.40 7.57
N ALA A 237 17.92 22.64 6.26
CA ALA A 237 18.25 21.67 5.21
C ALA A 237 19.69 21.10 5.28
N GLY A 238 20.63 21.83 5.90
CA GLY A 238 22.00 21.37 6.14
C GLY A 238 22.18 20.42 7.34
N ALA A 239 21.25 20.41 8.30
CA ALA A 239 21.25 19.49 9.43
C ALA A 239 20.74 18.10 8.99
N GLU A 240 19.64 18.06 8.23
CA GLU A 240 19.07 16.82 7.67
C GLU A 240 20.07 16.11 6.74
N HIS A 241 20.76 16.85 5.85
CA HIS A 241 21.79 16.24 4.99
C HIS A 241 22.96 15.67 5.80
N ARG A 242 23.33 16.31 6.92
CA ARG A 242 24.35 15.78 7.82
C ARG A 242 23.86 14.51 8.50
N GLU A 243 22.61 14.46 8.97
CA GLU A 243 22.01 13.28 9.58
C GLU A 243 21.91 12.11 8.59
N ASP A 244 21.42 12.34 7.37
CA ASP A 244 21.38 11.33 6.30
C ASP A 244 22.81 10.80 6.01
N THR A 245 23.82 11.69 5.94
CA THR A 245 25.22 11.26 5.74
C THR A 245 25.79 10.47 6.92
N GLN A 246 25.39 10.79 8.15
CA GLN A 246 25.79 10.07 9.35
C GLN A 246 25.11 8.71 9.43
N GLU A 247 23.83 8.63 9.09
CA GLU A 247 23.07 7.37 9.02
C GLU A 247 23.69 6.44 7.97
N LEU A 248 23.96 6.93 6.75
CA LEU A 248 24.68 6.20 5.71
C LEU A 248 26.05 5.69 6.17
N GLN A 249 26.79 6.50 6.93
CA GLN A 249 28.08 6.07 7.50
C GLN A 249 27.89 4.97 8.55
N SER A 250 26.86 5.07 9.40
CA SER A 250 26.55 4.08 10.42
C SER A 250 26.12 2.75 9.81
N LEU A 251 25.29 2.77 8.77
CA LEU A 251 24.86 1.61 8.01
C LEU A 251 26.04 0.96 7.28
N ARG A 252 26.89 1.76 6.63
CA ARG A 252 28.13 1.27 6.02
C ARG A 252 29.05 0.61 7.05
N GLN A 253 29.19 1.19 8.24
CA GLN A 253 29.98 0.60 9.32
C GLN A 253 29.37 -0.71 9.83
N ARG A 254 28.04 -0.78 9.96
CA ARG A 254 27.31 -1.99 10.32
C ARG A 254 27.48 -3.08 9.27
N GLU A 255 27.35 -2.75 7.99
CA GLU A 255 27.56 -3.69 6.88
C GLU A 255 29.02 -4.18 6.84
N LEU A 256 30.00 -3.30 7.05
CA LEU A 256 31.41 -3.67 7.16
C LEU A 256 31.68 -4.53 8.40
N ALA A 257 31.03 -4.26 9.53
CA ALA A 257 31.12 -5.06 10.73
C ALA A 257 30.49 -6.44 10.53
N GLU A 258 29.34 -6.53 9.88
CA GLU A 258 28.67 -7.79 9.49
C GLU A 258 29.49 -8.57 8.48
N LYS A 259 30.12 -7.91 7.50
CA LYS A 259 31.10 -8.55 6.60
C LYS A 259 32.30 -9.09 7.41
N ARG A 260 32.83 -8.32 8.37
CA ARG A 260 33.94 -8.75 9.24
C ARG A 260 33.55 -9.90 10.16
N THR A 261 32.33 -9.93 10.71
CA THR A 261 31.84 -11.04 11.53
C THR A 261 31.54 -12.27 10.67
N ARG A 262 30.97 -12.13 9.47
CA ARG A 262 30.85 -13.23 8.49
C ARG A 262 32.21 -13.82 8.11
N HIS A 263 33.24 -12.97 8.02
CA HIS A 263 34.62 -13.41 7.80
C HIS A 263 35.24 -14.08 9.02
N ARG A 264 34.85 -13.72 10.26
CA ARG A 264 35.33 -14.32 11.51
C ARG A 264 34.60 -15.61 11.90
N ASP A 265 33.30 -15.64 11.72
CA ASP A 265 32.37 -16.72 12.08
C ASP A 265 31.41 -16.99 10.90
N PRO A 266 31.73 -17.92 9.98
CA PRO A 266 30.82 -18.28 8.90
C PRO A 266 29.53 -18.90 9.48
N PRO A 267 28.33 -18.51 8.99
CA PRO A 267 27.09 -19.09 9.45
C PRO A 267 27.01 -20.59 9.19
N ARG A 268 26.44 -21.28 10.18
CA ARG A 268 26.15 -22.71 10.21
C ARG A 268 25.47 -23.17 8.90
N GLY A 269 26.09 -24.12 8.21
CA GLY A 269 25.37 -25.05 7.33
C GLY A 269 25.33 -24.76 5.83
N VAL A 270 25.97 -23.72 5.28
CA VAL A 270 25.95 -23.47 3.83
C VAL A 270 27.27 -23.90 3.18
N LEU A 271 27.23 -25.02 2.48
CA LEU A 271 28.26 -25.46 1.54
C LEU A 271 28.07 -24.68 0.23
N THR A 272 28.59 -23.46 0.14
CA THR A 272 28.79 -22.81 -1.17
C THR A 272 30.27 -22.67 -1.43
N ALA A 273 30.68 -23.28 -2.54
CA ALA A 273 32.05 -23.35 -3.00
C ALA A 273 32.50 -21.99 -3.56
N HIS A 274 32.96 -21.07 -2.71
CA HIS A 274 33.86 -20.02 -3.15
C HIS A 274 34.95 -19.74 -2.09
N PRO A 275 36.23 -19.71 -2.49
CA PRO A 275 37.35 -19.68 -1.55
C PRO A 275 37.74 -18.23 -1.26
N THR A 276 37.64 -17.80 0.00
CA THR A 276 38.58 -16.87 0.68
C THR A 276 38.07 -16.56 2.09
N SER A 277 38.26 -17.50 3.01
CA SER A 277 38.34 -17.17 4.45
C SER A 277 39.83 -17.01 4.80
N PRO A 278 40.28 -15.85 5.32
CA PRO A 278 41.66 -15.66 5.74
C PRO A 278 42.04 -16.46 7.00
N LEU A 279 41.07 -17.14 7.64
CA LEU A 279 41.29 -17.87 8.90
C LEU A 279 41.64 -19.35 8.68
N CYS A 280 41.61 -19.84 7.45
CA CYS A 280 42.01 -21.20 7.13
C CYS A 280 43.22 -21.17 6.19
N SER A 281 44.43 -21.22 6.76
CA SER A 281 45.70 -21.32 6.02
C SER A 281 45.83 -22.61 5.17
N ARG A 282 44.79 -23.46 5.11
CA ARG A 282 44.77 -24.74 4.39
C ARG A 282 43.44 -24.92 3.66
N HIS A 283 43.48 -25.63 2.53
CA HIS A 283 42.33 -25.79 1.64
C HIS A 283 41.16 -26.56 2.27
N SER A 284 39.95 -26.38 1.74
CA SER A 284 38.71 -27.03 2.22
C SER A 284 38.75 -28.56 2.28
N ARG A 285 39.63 -29.22 1.50
CA ARG A 285 39.86 -30.67 1.54
C ARG A 285 40.76 -31.17 2.68
N PHE A 286 41.32 -30.28 3.52
CA PHE A 286 42.16 -30.65 4.66
C PHE A 286 41.28 -30.83 5.90
N GLY A 287 40.41 -31.84 5.87
CA GLY A 287 39.54 -32.20 6.99
C GLY A 287 40.15 -33.36 7.78
N GLY A 288 40.44 -33.14 9.06
CA GLY A 288 40.71 -34.25 9.99
C GLY A 288 39.42 -34.99 10.31
N SER A 289 39.51 -36.31 10.52
CA SER A 289 38.39 -37.13 11.00
C SER A 289 38.54 -37.35 12.50
N TYR A 290 37.52 -36.96 13.26
CA TYR A 290 37.49 -37.09 14.72
C TYR A 290 36.35 -38.03 15.13
N VAL A 291 36.53 -38.77 16.21
CA VAL A 291 35.45 -39.58 16.81
C VAL A 291 34.96 -38.86 18.06
N LEU A 292 33.66 -38.57 18.11
CA LEU A 292 32.99 -37.91 19.22
C LEU A 292 32.53 -38.94 20.24
N GLN A 293 33.38 -39.19 21.25
CA GLN A 293 33.09 -40.15 22.30
C GLN A 293 31.85 -39.75 23.10
N GLY A 294 30.95 -40.72 23.31
CA GLY A 294 29.73 -40.54 24.10
C GLY A 294 28.52 -39.98 23.32
N LEU A 295 28.69 -39.66 22.04
CA LEU A 295 27.59 -39.23 21.17
C LEU A 295 27.37 -40.28 20.08
N LYS A 296 26.29 -41.05 20.21
CA LYS A 296 25.98 -42.20 19.34
C LYS A 296 25.48 -41.74 17.97
N ALA A 297 25.94 -42.42 16.92
CA ALA A 297 25.49 -42.25 15.55
C ALA A 297 24.17 -43.03 15.31
N ILE A 298 23.83 -43.28 14.04
CA ILE A 298 22.73 -44.19 13.69
C ILE A 298 23.22 -45.63 13.99
N GLY A 299 23.08 -46.04 15.25
CA GLY A 299 23.57 -47.31 15.82
C GLY A 299 24.33 -47.11 17.14
N ASP A 300 25.01 -48.16 17.62
CA ASP A 300 25.71 -48.13 18.92
C ASP A 300 27.17 -47.65 18.84
N ARG A 301 27.56 -47.05 17.71
CA ARG A 301 28.91 -46.50 17.48
C ARG A 301 28.91 -44.99 17.66
N ASP A 302 30.04 -44.46 18.10
CA ASP A 302 30.24 -43.02 18.29
C ASP A 302 30.31 -42.29 16.94
N VAL A 303 29.85 -41.02 16.91
CA VAL A 303 29.79 -40.20 15.69
C VAL A 303 31.19 -39.86 15.17
N VAL A 304 31.38 -39.99 13.85
CA VAL A 304 32.58 -39.51 13.15
C VAL A 304 32.32 -38.10 12.60
N PHE A 305 33.16 -37.14 12.98
CA PHE A 305 33.08 -35.73 12.59
C PHE A 305 34.25 -35.37 11.66
N HIS A 306 33.94 -34.98 10.43
CA HIS A 306 34.93 -34.72 9.37
C HIS A 306 35.27 -33.23 9.16
N LYS A 307 34.81 -32.34 10.05
CA LYS A 307 35.10 -30.90 9.98
C LYS A 307 36.13 -30.52 11.05
N GLY A 308 36.79 -29.36 10.88
CA GLY A 308 37.73 -28.84 11.89
C GLY A 308 37.07 -28.66 13.26
N LEU A 309 37.82 -28.91 14.34
CA LEU A 309 37.32 -28.88 15.73
C LEU A 309 36.65 -27.55 16.14
N HIS A 310 37.00 -26.42 15.51
CA HIS A 310 36.32 -25.13 15.71
C HIS A 310 34.82 -25.19 15.36
N ASN A 311 34.42 -26.07 14.43
CA ASN A 311 33.02 -26.27 14.04
C ASN A 311 32.27 -27.23 14.99
N LEU A 312 32.94 -27.85 15.96
CA LEU A 312 32.30 -28.84 16.83
C LEU A 312 31.18 -28.24 17.70
N LYS A 313 31.33 -26.98 18.13
CA LYS A 313 30.29 -26.25 18.87
C LYS A 313 28.99 -26.05 18.08
N SER A 314 29.03 -26.23 16.76
CA SER A 314 27.87 -26.13 15.87
C SER A 314 27.33 -27.49 15.44
N TYR A 315 27.89 -28.60 15.95
CA TYR A 315 27.46 -29.94 15.60
C TYR A 315 26.00 -30.16 16.00
N SER A 316 25.18 -30.51 15.01
CA SER A 316 23.82 -31.02 15.17
C SER A 316 23.67 -32.21 14.24
N HIS A 317 22.89 -33.22 14.63
CA HIS A 317 22.54 -34.34 13.76
C HIS A 317 21.77 -33.92 12.51
N ASP A 318 21.29 -32.67 12.46
CA ASP A 318 20.57 -32.10 11.32
C ASP A 318 21.49 -31.29 10.37
N LEU A 319 22.79 -31.20 10.67
CA LEU A 319 23.75 -30.57 9.76
C LEU A 319 23.76 -31.26 8.40
N GLY A 320 23.34 -30.54 7.36
CA GLY A 320 23.29 -31.04 5.97
C GLY A 320 21.97 -31.67 5.57
N LYS A 321 20.97 -31.73 6.46
CA LYS A 321 19.59 -32.07 6.06
C LYS A 321 18.94 -30.87 5.39
N GLU A 322 18.23 -31.08 4.29
CA GLU A 322 17.44 -30.01 3.67
C GLU A 322 16.35 -29.53 4.66
N PRO A 323 16.21 -28.22 4.88
CA PRO A 323 15.18 -27.70 5.77
C PRO A 323 13.79 -28.06 5.22
N ARG A 324 13.00 -28.74 6.05
CA ARG A 324 11.63 -29.13 5.71
C ARG A 324 10.80 -27.86 5.54
N ARG A 325 10.22 -27.63 4.34
CA ARG A 325 9.35 -26.47 4.06
C ARG A 325 8.27 -26.37 5.13
N LEU A 326 8.30 -25.32 5.94
CA LEU A 326 7.23 -25.04 6.90
C LEU A 326 5.95 -24.68 6.13
N PRO A 327 4.79 -25.21 6.52
CA PRO A 327 3.51 -24.79 5.97
C PRO A 327 3.37 -23.26 6.09
N ARG A 328 2.92 -22.61 5.01
CA ARG A 328 2.86 -21.15 4.86
C ARG A 328 2.18 -20.44 6.04
N ARG A 329 1.25 -21.11 6.72
CA ARG A 329 0.48 -20.62 7.89
C ARG A 329 1.29 -20.55 9.21
N ARG A 330 2.47 -21.18 9.28
CA ARG A 330 3.39 -21.14 10.43
C ARG A 330 4.63 -20.27 10.18
N GLN A 331 4.69 -19.59 9.04
CA GLN A 331 5.74 -18.62 8.77
C GLN A 331 5.45 -17.38 9.64
N ALA A 332 6.49 -16.83 10.28
CA ALA A 332 6.38 -15.53 10.92
C ALA A 332 5.88 -14.52 9.88
N ALA A 333 5.10 -13.53 10.33
CA ALA A 333 4.73 -12.42 9.47
C ALA A 333 6.02 -11.85 8.85
N PRO A 334 6.09 -11.67 7.52
CA PRO A 334 7.25 -11.04 6.91
C PRO A 334 7.50 -9.70 7.61
N GLU A 335 8.77 -9.38 7.88
CA GLU A 335 9.16 -8.06 8.36
C GLU A 335 8.56 -7.00 7.42
N PRO A 336 8.13 -5.83 7.94
CA PRO A 336 7.56 -4.79 7.10
C PRO A 336 8.55 -4.49 5.97
N GLU A 337 8.09 -4.64 4.72
CA GLU A 337 8.89 -4.38 3.53
C GLU A 337 9.57 -3.01 3.68
N VAL A 338 10.88 -2.96 3.44
CA VAL A 338 11.65 -1.72 3.44
C VAL A 338 11.02 -0.83 2.36
N ARG A 339 10.25 0.17 2.80
CA ARG A 339 9.53 1.06 1.89
C ARG A 339 10.53 2.00 1.24
N HIS A 340 10.52 2.03 -0.08
CA HIS A 340 11.29 3.00 -0.85
C HIS A 340 10.99 4.44 -0.38
N ARG A 341 12.03 5.23 -0.11
CA ARG A 341 11.90 6.65 0.27
C ARG A 341 11.90 7.54 -0.98
N SER A 342 10.80 8.27 -1.22
CA SER A 342 10.68 9.22 -2.35
C SER A 342 11.77 10.31 -2.36
N ALA A 343 12.01 10.88 -3.54
CA ALA A 343 12.93 12.00 -3.72
C ALA A 343 12.58 13.20 -2.81
N ARG A 344 13.60 13.91 -2.32
CA ARG A 344 13.42 14.96 -1.27
C ARG A 344 12.52 16.10 -1.70
N ASN A 345 12.62 16.56 -2.95
CA ASN A 345 11.77 17.61 -3.49
C ASN A 345 10.28 17.20 -3.51
N VAL A 346 9.99 15.95 -3.89
CA VAL A 346 8.64 15.40 -3.88
C VAL A 346 8.11 15.34 -2.44
N ARG A 347 8.91 14.86 -1.48
CA ARG A 347 8.50 14.84 -0.07
C ARG A 347 8.27 16.24 0.51
N LEU A 348 9.07 17.25 0.14
CA LEU A 348 8.86 18.63 0.55
C LEU A 348 7.56 19.22 -0.03
N PHE A 349 7.26 18.92 -1.28
CA PHE A 349 5.99 19.26 -1.92
C PHE A 349 4.82 18.60 -1.16
N LEU A 350 4.86 17.28 -0.98
CA LEU A 350 3.82 16.53 -0.28
C LEU A 350 3.63 17.00 1.17
N HIS A 351 4.72 17.35 1.86
CA HIS A 351 4.66 17.95 3.18
C HIS A 351 3.87 19.26 3.17
N ARG A 352 4.20 20.21 2.27
CA ARG A 352 3.48 21.48 2.13
C ARG A 352 2.02 21.27 1.76
N PHE A 353 1.75 20.36 0.84
CA PHE A 353 0.38 19.98 0.47
C PHE A 353 -0.40 19.49 1.69
N CYS A 354 0.16 18.60 2.52
CA CYS A 354 -0.48 18.13 3.75
C CYS A 354 -0.82 19.27 4.71
N GLN A 355 0.05 20.28 4.83
CA GLN A 355 -0.20 21.44 5.69
C GLN A 355 -1.40 22.24 5.19
N ASP A 356 -1.37 22.65 3.92
CA ASP A 356 -2.46 23.41 3.30
C ASP A 356 -3.79 22.63 3.33
N PHE A 357 -3.72 21.32 3.09
CA PHE A 357 -4.87 20.44 3.07
C PHE A 357 -5.51 20.31 4.47
N LEU A 358 -4.72 20.13 5.52
CA LEU A 358 -5.23 20.11 6.89
C LEU A 358 -5.81 21.46 7.33
N GLU A 359 -5.20 22.56 6.91
CA GLU A 359 -5.60 23.92 7.28
C GLU A 359 -6.88 24.38 6.56
N GLY A 360 -7.07 24.02 5.30
CA GLY A 360 -8.18 24.54 4.47
C GLY A 360 -9.24 23.53 4.03
N CYS A 361 -8.95 22.23 4.02
CA CYS A 361 -9.74 21.26 3.25
C CYS A 361 -10.23 20.05 4.05
N TYR A 362 -9.39 19.49 4.92
CA TYR A 362 -9.55 18.15 5.51
C TYR A 362 -10.90 17.97 6.20
N ASN A 363 -11.24 18.82 7.17
CA ASN A 363 -12.49 18.69 7.93
C ASN A 363 -13.72 18.71 7.00
N ARG A 364 -13.74 19.60 6.01
CA ARG A 364 -14.85 19.71 5.05
C ARG A 364 -14.96 18.47 4.18
N LEU A 365 -13.85 18.05 3.58
CA LEU A 365 -13.81 16.90 2.68
C LEU A 365 -14.22 15.62 3.40
N MET A 366 -13.68 15.38 4.60
CA MET A 366 -14.00 14.19 5.40
C MET A 366 -15.46 14.15 5.84
N LEU A 367 -16.04 15.29 6.20
CA LEU A 367 -17.47 15.39 6.51
C LEU A 367 -18.33 14.98 5.30
N LEU A 368 -18.05 15.56 4.13
CA LEU A 368 -18.81 15.30 2.90
C LEU A 368 -18.70 13.83 2.47
N VAL A 369 -17.48 13.28 2.48
CA VAL A 369 -17.27 11.88 2.12
C VAL A 369 -17.99 10.95 3.08
N LYS A 370 -17.90 11.17 4.40
CA LYS A 370 -18.64 10.36 5.38
C LYS A 370 -20.16 10.44 5.13
N ASP A 371 -20.69 11.63 4.85
CA ASP A 371 -22.10 11.81 4.53
C ASP A 371 -22.53 11.03 3.28
N HIS A 372 -21.73 11.07 2.21
CA HIS A 372 -21.99 10.28 1.00
C HIS A 372 -21.94 8.77 1.28
N LEU A 373 -20.93 8.29 2.02
CA LEU A 373 -20.80 6.87 2.38
C LEU A 373 -21.97 6.36 3.24
N VAL A 374 -22.51 7.20 4.13
CA VAL A 374 -23.64 6.83 4.99
C VAL A 374 -24.97 6.86 4.22
N ARG A 375 -25.19 7.85 3.35
CA ARG A 375 -26.45 8.03 2.63
C ARG A 375 -26.57 7.12 1.41
N GLU A 376 -25.48 6.89 0.70
CA GLU A 376 -25.45 6.21 -0.60
C GLU A 376 -24.91 4.77 -0.51
N LYS A 377 -25.24 4.05 0.57
CA LYS A 377 -24.80 2.65 0.77
C LYS A 377 -25.09 1.72 -0.42
N ALA A 378 -26.11 2.03 -1.23
CA ALA A 378 -26.46 1.26 -2.41
C ALA A 378 -25.41 1.35 -3.54
N GLN A 379 -24.63 2.43 -3.60
CA GLN A 379 -23.63 2.64 -4.65
C GLN A 379 -22.32 1.88 -4.40
N GLN A 380 -22.16 1.27 -3.21
CA GLN A 380 -20.97 0.49 -2.83
C GLN A 380 -19.65 1.26 -3.06
N HIS A 381 -19.67 2.57 -2.77
CA HIS A 381 -18.48 3.42 -2.78
C HIS A 381 -17.36 2.80 -1.94
N ASP A 382 -16.12 2.96 -2.37
CA ASP A 382 -14.96 2.39 -1.67
C ASP A 382 -14.57 3.24 -0.45
N GLU A 383 -15.10 2.85 0.71
CA GLU A 383 -14.85 3.50 1.99
C GLU A 383 -13.41 3.34 2.48
N THR A 384 -12.60 2.48 1.85
CA THR A 384 -11.22 2.22 2.28
C THR A 384 -10.33 3.46 2.18
N TYR A 385 -10.61 4.37 1.23
CA TYR A 385 -9.90 5.65 1.12
C TYR A 385 -10.20 6.58 2.29
N TYR A 386 -11.43 6.59 2.80
CA TYR A 386 -11.78 7.35 4.01
C TYR A 386 -11.04 6.83 5.24
N LEU A 387 -10.99 5.50 5.41
CA LEU A 387 -10.28 4.86 6.52
C LEU A 387 -8.77 5.13 6.44
N TRP A 388 -8.20 5.02 5.24
CA TRP A 388 -6.79 5.28 4.99
C TRP A 388 -6.44 6.76 5.25
N ALA A 389 -7.23 7.69 4.74
CA ALA A 389 -7.04 9.13 4.92
C ALA A 389 -7.17 9.54 6.40
N CYS A 390 -8.16 9.00 7.12
CA CYS A 390 -8.27 9.18 8.58
C CYS A 390 -6.97 8.80 9.27
N ALA A 391 -6.45 7.59 9.00
CA ALA A 391 -5.22 7.11 9.63
C ALA A 391 -4.00 7.97 9.26
N PHE A 392 -3.85 8.34 7.99
CA PHE A 392 -2.67 9.05 7.50
C PHE A 392 -2.61 10.51 7.98
N PHE A 393 -3.66 11.30 7.74
CA PHE A 393 -3.65 12.73 8.02
C PHE A 393 -3.73 13.05 9.52
N MET A 394 -4.42 12.21 10.30
CA MET A 394 -4.40 12.34 11.76
C MET A 394 -3.02 12.02 12.34
N ALA A 395 -2.35 10.97 11.85
CA ALA A 395 -0.99 10.67 12.25
C ALA A 395 -0.04 11.82 11.90
N PHE A 396 -0.13 12.37 10.68
CA PHE A 396 0.67 13.52 10.26
C PHE A 396 0.46 14.73 11.20
N ASN A 397 -0.81 15.07 11.50
CA ASN A 397 -1.13 16.18 12.40
C ASN A 397 -0.57 15.92 13.81
N ARG A 398 -0.69 14.69 14.34
CA ARG A 398 -0.14 14.32 15.65
C ARG A 398 1.37 14.49 15.72
N HIS A 399 2.11 14.11 14.67
CA HIS A 399 3.57 14.23 14.62
C HIS A 399 4.09 15.66 14.38
N ARG A 400 3.26 16.59 13.87
CA ARG A 400 3.63 18.00 13.61
C ARG A 400 3.31 18.95 14.79
N GLY A 401 3.09 18.42 15.99
CA GLY A 401 2.69 19.24 17.15
C GLY A 401 1.17 19.42 17.21
N PHE A 402 0.46 18.29 17.17
CA PHE A 402 -0.99 18.09 17.30
C PHE A 402 -1.84 19.36 17.49
N ARG A 403 -2.59 19.74 16.45
CA ARG A 403 -3.61 20.79 16.49
C ARG A 403 -5.00 20.18 16.35
N PRO A 404 -5.82 20.12 17.42
CA PRO A 404 -7.13 19.46 17.40
C PRO A 404 -8.10 20.06 16.37
N GLU A 405 -8.04 21.39 16.18
CA GLU A 405 -8.90 22.14 15.26
C GLU A 405 -8.80 21.67 13.79
N LEU A 406 -7.62 21.18 13.37
CA LEU A 406 -7.39 20.76 11.98
C LEU A 406 -8.02 19.39 11.65
N VAL A 407 -8.37 18.61 12.67
CA VAL A 407 -8.89 17.23 12.53
C VAL A 407 -10.16 17.01 13.33
N SER A 408 -10.86 18.08 13.70
CA SER A 408 -12.05 18.03 14.57
C SER A 408 -13.19 17.18 14.00
N GLU A 409 -13.30 17.07 12.67
CA GLU A 409 -14.33 16.24 12.03
C GLU A 409 -14.13 14.74 12.29
N THR A 410 -12.88 14.28 12.30
CA THR A 410 -12.57 12.86 12.47
C THR A 410 -12.35 12.48 13.94
N VAL A 411 -12.03 13.45 14.80
CA VAL A 411 -11.88 13.28 16.25
C VAL A 411 -13.21 13.57 16.97
N GLY A 412 -14.23 12.76 16.68
CA GLY A 412 -15.55 12.90 17.30
C GLY A 412 -16.29 11.57 17.46
N VAL A 413 -17.21 11.50 18.42
CA VAL A 413 -17.97 10.28 18.78
C VAL A 413 -18.62 9.62 17.56
N ARG A 414 -19.19 10.44 16.65
CA ARG A 414 -19.81 9.94 15.41
C ARG A 414 -18.82 9.19 14.52
N THR A 415 -17.59 9.69 14.40
CA THR A 415 -16.55 9.07 13.56
C THR A 415 -15.99 7.81 14.22
N PHE A 416 -15.82 7.79 15.54
CA PHE A 416 -15.50 6.57 16.29
C PHE A 416 -16.52 5.48 16.03
N HIS A 417 -17.80 5.78 16.21
CA HIS A 417 -18.87 4.81 15.99
C HIS A 417 -18.93 4.34 14.53
N PHE A 418 -18.75 5.24 13.56
CA PHE A 418 -18.71 4.88 12.15
C PHE A 418 -17.56 3.89 11.83
N ILE A 419 -16.36 4.12 12.34
CA ILE A 419 -15.22 3.22 12.11
C ILE A 419 -15.41 1.90 12.85
N GLU A 420 -15.96 1.91 14.06
CA GLU A 420 -16.27 0.70 14.83
C GLU A 420 -17.32 -0.18 14.12
N GLN A 421 -18.40 0.42 13.61
CA GLN A 421 -19.41 -0.30 12.82
C GLN A 421 -18.79 -0.97 11.58
N ASN A 422 -17.95 -0.24 10.83
CA ASN A 422 -17.26 -0.80 9.67
C ASN A 422 -16.31 -1.93 10.08
N LEU A 423 -15.55 -1.76 11.16
CA LEU A 423 -14.64 -2.78 11.68
C LEU A 423 -15.37 -4.09 12.04
N SER A 424 -16.48 -3.99 12.78
CA SER A 424 -17.33 -5.13 13.12
C SER A 424 -17.92 -5.80 11.88
N THR A 425 -18.43 -5.00 10.93
CA THR A 425 -18.97 -5.50 9.66
C THR A 425 -17.91 -6.28 8.88
N TYR A 426 -16.69 -5.76 8.74
CA TYR A 426 -15.63 -6.47 8.02
C TYR A 426 -15.17 -7.74 8.73
N TYR A 427 -15.14 -7.72 10.07
CA TYR A 427 -14.81 -8.90 10.85
C TYR A 427 -15.84 -10.01 10.63
N GLU A 428 -17.12 -9.69 10.71
CA GLU A 428 -18.22 -10.64 10.44
C GLU A 428 -18.16 -11.16 8.99
N MET A 429 -17.98 -10.26 8.01
CA MET A 429 -17.89 -10.64 6.60
C MET A 429 -16.66 -11.51 6.31
N ALA A 430 -15.52 -11.27 6.96
CA ALA A 430 -14.33 -12.12 6.81
C ALA A 430 -14.54 -13.55 7.34
N LEU A 431 -15.42 -13.72 8.34
CA LEU A 431 -15.76 -15.03 8.89
C LEU A 431 -16.83 -15.76 8.06
N MET A 432 -17.83 -15.03 7.56
CA MET A 432 -18.96 -15.58 6.81
C MET A 432 -18.60 -15.85 5.34
N ASP A 433 -17.98 -14.89 4.67
CA ASP A 433 -17.62 -14.97 3.26
C ASP A 433 -16.18 -15.47 3.07
N LYS A 434 -16.03 -16.81 3.10
CA LYS A 434 -14.73 -17.47 2.94
C LYS A 434 -14.11 -17.27 1.55
N LYS A 435 -14.88 -16.86 0.53
CA LYS A 435 -14.36 -16.66 -0.83
C LYS A 435 -13.54 -15.38 -0.92
N ASP A 436 -14.04 -14.29 -0.33
CA ASP A 436 -13.39 -12.99 -0.35
C ASP A 436 -12.79 -12.59 1.01
N ALA A 437 -12.55 -13.57 1.89
CA ALA A 437 -12.00 -13.35 3.24
C ALA A 437 -10.71 -12.52 3.25
N VAL A 438 -9.84 -12.65 2.23
CA VAL A 438 -8.62 -11.84 2.12
C VAL A 438 -8.94 -10.37 1.86
N THR A 439 -9.93 -10.09 1.02
CA THR A 439 -10.40 -8.72 0.73
C THR A 439 -11.02 -8.09 1.98
N TRP A 440 -11.88 -8.84 2.68
CA TRP A 440 -12.46 -8.39 3.96
C TRP A 440 -11.38 -8.17 5.03
N ALA A 441 -10.38 -9.03 5.12
CA ALA A 441 -9.26 -8.83 6.04
C ALA A 441 -8.44 -7.57 5.72
N ARG A 442 -8.26 -7.22 4.42
CA ARG A 442 -7.60 -5.96 4.03
C ARG A 442 -8.42 -4.74 4.45
N ARG A 443 -9.75 -4.75 4.25
CA ARG A 443 -10.65 -3.68 4.72
C ARG A 443 -10.62 -3.55 6.24
N MET A 444 -10.71 -4.68 6.95
CA MET A 444 -10.60 -4.75 8.41
C MET A 444 -9.28 -4.17 8.91
N HIS A 445 -8.16 -4.46 8.24
CA HIS A 445 -6.84 -3.91 8.60
C HIS A 445 -6.79 -2.38 8.48
N LEU A 446 -7.39 -1.81 7.43
CA LEU A 446 -7.48 -0.36 7.28
C LEU A 446 -8.38 0.28 8.35
N ALA A 447 -9.53 -0.32 8.64
CA ALA A 447 -10.40 0.14 9.73
C ALA A 447 -9.70 0.09 11.09
N LEU A 448 -8.96 -0.98 11.37
CA LEU A 448 -8.20 -1.14 12.60
C LEU A 448 -7.09 -0.08 12.71
N LYS A 449 -6.37 0.21 11.61
CA LYS A 449 -5.36 1.28 11.58
C LYS A 449 -5.97 2.66 11.85
N ALA A 450 -7.12 2.96 11.23
CA ALA A 450 -7.84 4.21 11.50
C ALA A 450 -8.28 4.30 12.96
N TYR A 451 -8.84 3.23 13.51
CA TYR A 451 -9.25 3.16 14.92
C TYR A 451 -8.06 3.30 15.89
N GLN A 452 -6.92 2.68 15.59
CA GLN A 452 -5.69 2.86 16.37
C GLN A 452 -5.23 4.31 16.38
N GLU A 453 -5.29 5.01 15.24
CA GLU A 453 -4.89 6.41 15.18
C GLU A 453 -5.88 7.33 15.89
N LEU A 454 -7.18 7.04 15.84
CA LEU A 454 -8.20 7.72 16.66
C LEU A 454 -7.86 7.62 18.16
N LEU A 455 -7.53 6.42 18.65
CA LEU A 455 -7.16 6.20 20.05
C LEU A 455 -5.87 6.94 20.44
N ARG A 456 -4.84 6.91 19.59
CA ARG A 456 -3.58 7.66 19.80
C ARG A 456 -3.82 9.16 19.85
N THR A 457 -4.73 9.66 19.00
CA THR A 457 -5.10 11.07 18.98
C THR A 457 -5.81 11.48 20.26
N VAL A 458 -6.75 10.66 20.75
CA VAL A 458 -7.44 10.89 22.03
C VAL A 458 -6.45 10.87 23.22
N GLN A 459 -5.45 9.98 23.20
CA GLN A 459 -4.39 9.97 24.21
C GLN A 459 -3.56 11.26 24.20
N GLU A 460 -3.33 11.85 23.03
CA GLU A 460 -2.62 13.13 22.91
C GLU A 460 -3.50 14.32 23.33
N MET A 461 -4.82 14.24 23.10
CA MET A 461 -5.77 15.24 23.62
C MET A 461 -5.77 15.33 25.15
N ASP A 462 -5.59 14.22 25.87
CA ASP A 462 -5.47 14.24 27.34
C ASP A 462 -4.30 15.07 27.84
N ARG A 463 -3.21 15.08 27.06
CA ARG A 463 -1.97 15.79 27.37
C ARG A 463 -2.01 17.25 26.92
N SER A 464 -3.06 17.66 26.21
CA SER A 464 -3.21 19.02 25.71
C SER A 464 -3.22 20.03 26.86
N PRO A 465 -2.59 21.21 26.68
CA PRO A 465 -2.68 22.30 27.66
C PRO A 465 -4.10 22.87 27.77
N GLU A 466 -4.93 22.71 26.73
CA GLU A 466 -6.27 23.29 26.69
C GLU A 466 -7.31 22.43 27.42
N PRO A 467 -8.06 22.98 28.40
CA PRO A 467 -9.05 22.22 29.16
C PRO A 467 -10.20 21.70 28.29
N ALA A 468 -10.69 22.50 27.33
CA ALA A 468 -11.79 22.10 26.44
C ALA A 468 -11.46 20.85 25.60
N VAL A 469 -10.20 20.71 25.19
CA VAL A 469 -9.72 19.55 24.45
C VAL A 469 -9.67 18.31 25.34
N ARG A 470 -9.24 18.46 26.60
CA ARG A 470 -9.25 17.37 27.59
C ARG A 470 -10.67 16.94 27.94
N ASP A 471 -11.59 17.88 28.10
CA ASP A 471 -13.00 17.58 28.38
C ASP A 471 -13.63 16.82 27.21
N SER A 472 -13.33 17.24 25.97
CA SER A 472 -13.76 16.54 24.75
C SER A 472 -13.21 15.11 24.68
N SER A 473 -11.95 14.89 25.09
CA SER A 473 -11.36 13.55 25.21
C SER A 473 -12.13 12.67 26.20
N GLN A 474 -12.50 13.21 27.38
CA GLN A 474 -13.26 12.47 28.39
C GLN A 474 -14.63 12.04 27.87
N VAL A 475 -15.34 12.93 27.15
CA VAL A 475 -16.63 12.62 26.53
C VAL A 475 -16.49 11.51 25.48
N ILE A 476 -15.46 11.60 24.62
CA ILE A 476 -15.22 10.56 23.62
C ILE A 476 -14.95 9.22 24.30
N LYS A 477 -14.16 9.19 25.38
CA LYS A 477 -13.87 7.95 26.13
C LYS A 477 -15.09 7.36 26.83
N SER A 478 -15.93 8.19 27.46
CA SER A 478 -17.14 7.69 28.13
C SER A 478 -18.10 7.05 27.14
N GLU A 479 -18.34 7.72 26.00
CA GLU A 479 -19.25 7.22 24.96
C GLU A 479 -18.68 6.04 24.18
N SER A 480 -17.37 6.03 23.89
CA SER A 480 -16.72 4.93 23.15
C SER A 480 -16.49 3.67 24.00
N ALA A 481 -16.52 3.76 25.33
CA ALA A 481 -16.37 2.61 26.22
C ALA A 481 -17.68 1.81 26.42
N HIS A 482 -18.85 2.43 26.20
CA HIS A 482 -20.15 1.79 26.42
C HIS A 482 -20.46 0.61 25.48
N PRO A 483 -20.05 0.58 24.18
CA PRO A 483 -20.27 -0.57 23.31
C PRO A 483 -19.42 -1.79 23.68
N ILE A 484 -18.18 -1.57 24.17
CA ILE A 484 -17.22 -2.66 24.44
C ILE A 484 -17.65 -3.50 25.66
N ALA A 485 -18.35 -2.90 26.63
CA ALA A 485 -18.91 -3.60 27.78
C ALA A 485 -20.14 -4.49 27.45
N SER A 486 -20.62 -4.44 26.21
CA SER A 486 -21.78 -5.23 25.74
C SER A 486 -21.40 -6.52 25.02
N ILE A 487 -20.10 -6.78 24.82
CA ILE A 487 -19.63 -8.09 24.39
C ILE A 487 -19.68 -8.95 25.64
N PRO A 488 -20.60 -9.94 25.75
CA PRO A 488 -20.55 -10.87 26.86
C PRO A 488 -19.15 -11.49 26.86
N ASP A 489 -18.52 -11.57 28.03
CA ASP A 489 -17.31 -12.38 28.23
C ASP A 489 -17.61 -13.79 27.71
N GLY A 490 -17.29 -14.01 26.44
CA GLY A 490 -17.36 -15.30 25.82
C GLY A 490 -16.20 -16.07 26.41
N ASP A 491 -16.52 -17.04 27.27
CA ASP A 491 -15.56 -18.05 27.69
C ASP A 491 -14.69 -18.45 26.49
N PRO A 492 -13.36 -18.53 26.65
CA PRO A 492 -12.48 -18.92 25.56
C PRO A 492 -12.97 -20.26 25.02
N ILE A 493 -13.55 -20.23 23.81
CA ILE A 493 -14.06 -21.43 23.14
C ILE A 493 -12.87 -22.39 23.03
N PRO A 494 -12.90 -23.56 23.70
CA PRO A 494 -11.85 -24.53 23.52
C PRO A 494 -11.99 -25.05 22.09
N LEU A 495 -11.10 -24.59 21.21
CA LEU A 495 -10.97 -25.14 19.86
C LEU A 495 -10.52 -26.60 19.98
N HIS A 496 -11.48 -27.49 20.11
CA HIS A 496 -11.25 -28.93 20.14
C HIS A 496 -10.66 -29.35 18.78
N PRO A 497 -9.50 -30.05 18.74
CA PRO A 497 -8.81 -30.40 17.50
C PRO A 497 -9.58 -31.33 16.53
N SER A 498 -10.78 -31.76 16.90
CA SER A 498 -11.55 -32.79 16.18
C SER A 498 -12.39 -32.27 15.01
N GLN A 499 -12.45 -30.96 14.73
CA GLN A 499 -13.14 -30.41 13.55
C GLN A 499 -12.24 -30.18 12.32
N MET A 500 -10.93 -30.46 12.43
CA MET A 500 -10.06 -30.56 11.25
C MET A 500 -9.77 -32.02 10.98
N GLY A 501 -10.45 -32.60 10.00
CA GLY A 501 -10.33 -34.00 9.59
C GLY A 501 -8.88 -34.43 9.36
N ILE A 502 -8.29 -35.01 10.40
CA ILE A 502 -7.01 -35.73 10.39
C ILE A 502 -7.35 -37.19 10.71
N PRO A 503 -6.88 -38.18 9.91
CA PRO A 503 -7.21 -39.58 10.15
C PRO A 503 -6.60 -40.09 11.46
N SER A 504 -7.45 -40.74 12.25
CA SER A 504 -7.17 -41.31 13.57
C SER A 504 -6.32 -42.59 13.49
N HIS A 505 -5.04 -42.47 13.15
CA HIS A 505 -4.07 -43.53 13.46
C HIS A 505 -2.73 -42.92 13.83
N CYS A 506 -2.59 -42.60 15.12
CA CYS A 506 -1.36 -42.67 15.91
C CYS A 506 -1.68 -42.23 17.34
N ILE A 507 -2.50 -43.02 18.05
CA ILE A 507 -2.60 -42.97 19.52
C ILE A 507 -2.32 -44.39 20.00
N HIS A 508 -1.17 -44.60 20.62
CA HIS A 508 -0.96 -45.68 21.57
C HIS A 508 -0.48 -45.11 22.91
N PRO A 509 -0.88 -45.72 24.04
CA PRO A 509 -0.93 -45.10 25.35
C PRO A 509 0.36 -45.34 26.14
N ARG A 510 0.69 -44.42 27.06
CA ARG A 510 1.55 -44.71 28.20
C ARG A 510 0.70 -44.77 29.47
N GLN A 511 0.88 -45.87 30.19
CA GLN A 511 0.18 -46.28 31.40
C GLN A 511 0.71 -45.58 32.67
N HIS A 512 -0.23 -45.45 33.63
CA HIS A 512 -0.16 -45.41 35.09
C HIS A 512 1.18 -45.49 35.86
N LEU A 513 1.26 -44.70 36.95
CA LEU A 513 1.57 -45.08 38.36
C LEU A 513 1.44 -43.78 39.22
N LEU A 514 0.37 -43.59 40.02
CA LEU A 514 0.11 -44.02 41.41
C LEU A 514 0.79 -43.18 42.52
N CYS A 515 -0.08 -42.72 43.44
CA CYS A 515 0.07 -42.51 44.89
C CYS A 515 0.01 -41.08 45.47
N ASP A 516 -0.97 -40.94 46.35
CA ASP A 516 -1.41 -39.84 47.22
C ASP A 516 -0.43 -39.42 48.33
N GLY A 517 -0.67 -38.23 48.93
CA GLY A 517 -0.36 -37.98 50.35
C GLY A 517 0.15 -36.58 50.74
N ILE A 518 -0.75 -35.68 51.16
CA ILE A 518 -0.56 -34.46 51.99
C ILE A 518 -0.26 -34.91 53.47
N PRO A 519 0.29 -34.16 54.49
CA PRO A 519 0.46 -32.68 54.73
C PRO A 519 1.81 -32.21 55.36
N GLY A 520 1.99 -30.88 55.57
CA GLY A 520 2.80 -30.38 56.70
C GLY A 520 3.47 -28.99 56.59
N ALA A 521 2.79 -27.95 57.11
CA ALA A 521 3.27 -26.77 57.87
C ALA A 521 4.63 -26.03 57.61
N LEU A 522 4.50 -24.74 57.22
CA LEU A 522 5.13 -23.49 57.76
C LEU A 522 6.68 -23.29 57.73
N PRO A 523 7.23 -22.04 57.87
CA PRO A 523 6.71 -20.70 57.56
C PRO A 523 7.73 -19.77 56.81
N ARG A 524 7.24 -18.58 56.40
CA ARG A 524 8.01 -17.41 55.94
C ARG A 524 8.84 -16.77 57.09
N PRO A 525 9.95 -16.08 56.80
CA PRO A 525 10.52 -15.07 57.69
C PRO A 525 10.00 -13.66 57.36
N VAL A 526 9.70 -12.90 58.43
CA VAL A 526 9.35 -11.47 58.46
C VAL A 526 10.63 -10.63 58.58
N PRO A 527 10.72 -9.42 57.98
CA PRO A 527 11.88 -8.54 58.12
C PRO A 527 11.88 -7.80 59.46
N GLN A 528 13.05 -7.62 60.09
CA GLN A 528 13.25 -6.67 61.18
C GLN A 528 14.10 -5.49 60.72
N VAL A 529 13.57 -4.30 61.01
CA VAL A 529 14.19 -2.99 60.90
C VAL A 529 15.26 -2.83 61.98
N ARG A 530 16.39 -2.24 61.60
CA ARG A 530 17.05 -1.16 62.34
C ARG A 530 17.60 -0.14 61.37
#